data_AF-A0A1J4RLH9-F1
#
_entry.id   AF-A0A1J4RLH9-F1
#
_cell.length_a   1.000
_cell.length_b   1.000
_cell.length_c   1.000
_cell.angle_alpha   90.00
_cell.angle_beta   90.00
_cell.angle_gamma   90.00
#
_symmetry.space_group_name_H-M   'P 1'
#
loop_
_entity.id
_entity.type
_entity.pdbx_description
1 polymer ?
#
loop_
_entity_poly.entity_id
_entity_poly.type
_entity_poly.pdbx_seq_one_letter_code
_entity_poly.pdbx_strand_id
1 'polypeptide(L)'
;MLALAFGLYLVFINAGDPVIWVLLGLGAFFVLFYTWPLKYIALGELAVLIVWGPLMIGGGYYVLAHHWNWNVVIASLPYVLGVTTVIFGKHIDKYLIDKEKKIHTLPVVIGEKAARYSVLAMMILPYFFTAYLIAVKFFTPIMAIVLFAIPTLRTIYPAILKPKPAGRPADFPDGQGGWPLYFAPMAFLNNRKFGSLFMLGLLVDVILRLILPTFWR
;
A
#
# COMPACT_ATOMS: atom_id res chain seq x y z
N MET A 1 -22.96 -8.87 -3.49
CA MET A 1 -24.30 -8.31 -3.75
C MET A 1 -24.50 -6.96 -3.06
N LEU A 2 -24.23 -6.82 -1.75
CA LEU A 2 -24.34 -5.53 -1.04
C LEU A 2 -23.46 -4.41 -1.63
N ALA A 3 -22.19 -4.69 -1.96
CA ALA A 3 -21.29 -3.70 -2.55
C ALA A 3 -21.80 -3.16 -3.91
N LEU A 4 -22.42 -4.02 -4.72
CA LEU A 4 -23.01 -3.63 -6.00
C LEU A 4 -24.25 -2.74 -5.78
N ALA A 5 -25.09 -3.06 -4.80
CA ALA A 5 -26.25 -2.24 -4.46
C ALA A 5 -25.84 -0.83 -4.02
N PHE A 6 -24.83 -0.71 -3.16
CA PHE A 6 -24.29 0.61 -2.78
C PHE A 6 -23.64 1.33 -3.96
N GLY A 7 -22.91 0.62 -4.82
CA GLY A 7 -22.34 1.19 -6.04
C GLY A 7 -23.40 1.78 -6.97
N LEU A 8 -24.47 1.03 -7.23
CA LEU A 8 -25.60 1.50 -8.05
C LEU A 8 -26.36 2.65 -7.39
N TYR A 9 -26.52 2.62 -6.06
CA TYR A 9 -27.09 3.73 -5.32
C TYR A 9 -26.26 5.01 -5.47
N LEU A 10 -24.93 4.92 -5.34
CA LEU A 10 -24.02 6.06 -5.55
C LEU A 10 -24.11 6.59 -6.98
N VAL A 11 -24.18 5.73 -7.99
CA VAL A 11 -24.40 6.16 -9.37
C VAL A 11 -25.72 6.93 -9.52
N PHE A 12 -26.81 6.41 -8.93
CA PHE A 12 -28.13 7.01 -9.03
C PHE A 12 -28.21 8.39 -8.40
N ILE A 13 -27.69 8.56 -7.17
CA ILE A 13 -27.71 9.87 -6.49
C ILE A 13 -26.80 10.91 -7.15
N ASN A 14 -25.81 10.45 -7.92
CA ASN A 14 -24.88 11.31 -8.68
C ASN A 14 -25.31 11.46 -10.15
N ALA A 15 -26.61 11.38 -10.43
CA ALA A 15 -27.22 11.60 -11.76
C ALA A 15 -26.61 10.76 -12.90
N GLY A 16 -26.08 9.57 -12.60
CA GLY A 16 -25.52 8.68 -13.60
C GLY A 16 -24.15 9.10 -14.13
N ASP A 17 -23.35 9.83 -13.33
CA ASP A 17 -21.99 10.25 -13.68
C ASP A 17 -21.17 9.11 -14.35
N PRO A 18 -20.69 9.30 -15.60
CA PRO A 18 -19.93 8.30 -16.33
C PRO A 18 -18.66 7.82 -15.61
N VAL A 19 -17.99 8.69 -14.84
CA VAL A 19 -16.76 8.33 -14.12
C VAL A 19 -17.09 7.40 -12.96
N ILE A 20 -18.21 7.60 -12.27
CA ILE A 20 -18.64 6.71 -11.18
C ILE A 20 -19.01 5.33 -11.74
N TRP A 21 -19.60 5.27 -12.94
CA TRP A 21 -19.79 4.01 -13.65
C TRP A 21 -18.47 3.29 -13.95
N VAL A 22 -17.46 4.02 -14.42
CA VAL A 22 -16.12 3.46 -14.66
C VAL A 22 -15.51 2.94 -13.36
N LEU A 23 -15.58 3.70 -12.26
CA LEU A 23 -15.08 3.28 -10.95
C LEU A 23 -15.79 2.02 -10.44
N LEU A 24 -17.12 1.94 -10.58
CA LEU A 24 -17.90 0.74 -10.25
C LEU A 24 -17.47 -0.46 -11.09
N GLY A 25 -17.33 -0.26 -12.41
CA GLY A 25 -16.88 -1.29 -13.34
C GLY A 25 -15.47 -1.81 -13.02
N LEU A 26 -14.53 -0.92 -12.71
CA LEU A 26 -13.18 -1.28 -12.27
C LEU A 26 -13.21 -2.05 -10.95
N GLY A 27 -14.02 -1.61 -9.98
CA GLY A 27 -14.22 -2.33 -8.72
C GLY A 27 -14.77 -3.73 -8.92
N ALA A 28 -15.79 -3.89 -9.75
CA ALA A 28 -16.36 -5.18 -10.10
C ALA A 28 -15.35 -6.08 -10.81
N PHE A 29 -14.60 -5.53 -11.76
CA PHE A 29 -13.53 -6.23 -12.47
C PHE A 29 -12.49 -6.77 -11.49
N PHE A 30 -11.93 -5.93 -10.61
CA PHE A 30 -10.91 -6.39 -9.67
C PHE A 30 -11.47 -7.39 -8.66
N VAL A 31 -12.69 -7.22 -8.14
CA VAL A 31 -13.28 -8.20 -7.21
C VAL A 31 -13.45 -9.57 -7.85
N LEU A 32 -13.89 -9.62 -9.12
CA LEU A 32 -14.12 -10.89 -9.82
C LEU A 32 -12.82 -11.54 -10.32
N PHE A 33 -11.91 -10.74 -10.87
CA PHE A 33 -10.73 -11.23 -11.58
C PHE A 33 -9.43 -11.24 -10.77
N TYR A 34 -9.44 -10.69 -9.55
CA TYR A 34 -8.28 -10.70 -8.67
C TYR A 34 -7.80 -12.11 -8.35
N THR A 35 -8.71 -13.03 -8.02
CA THR A 35 -8.37 -14.42 -7.70
C THR A 35 -7.95 -15.21 -8.94
N TRP A 36 -8.65 -15.02 -10.07
CA TRP A 36 -8.33 -15.60 -11.37
C TRP A 36 -8.81 -14.67 -12.49
N PRO A 37 -8.00 -14.30 -13.50
CA PRO A 37 -6.65 -14.79 -13.79
C PRO A 37 -5.52 -13.94 -13.18
N LEU A 38 -5.79 -12.73 -12.65
CA LEU A 38 -4.75 -11.73 -12.35
C LEU A 38 -3.65 -12.24 -11.42
N LYS A 39 -4.03 -12.93 -10.34
CA LYS A 39 -3.08 -13.53 -9.41
C LYS A 39 -2.18 -14.59 -10.06
N TYR A 40 -2.67 -15.31 -11.06
CA TYR A 40 -1.94 -16.38 -11.75
C TYR A 40 -0.98 -15.86 -12.82
N ILE A 41 -1.10 -14.58 -13.21
CA ILE A 41 -0.24 -13.93 -14.21
C ILE A 41 0.63 -12.83 -13.58
N ALA A 42 1.01 -12.98 -12.31
CA ALA A 42 1.85 -12.03 -11.57
C ALA A 42 1.29 -10.59 -11.44
N LEU A 43 -0.01 -10.38 -11.65
CA LEU A 43 -0.65 -9.07 -11.51
C LEU A 43 -1.39 -8.90 -10.19
N GLY A 44 -1.42 -9.92 -9.33
CA GLY A 44 -2.14 -9.88 -8.06
C GLY A 44 -1.66 -8.74 -7.15
N GLU A 45 -0.36 -8.57 -6.99
CA GLU A 45 0.21 -7.55 -6.11
C GLU A 45 0.00 -6.13 -6.64
N LEU A 46 0.08 -5.96 -7.96
CA LEU A 46 -0.23 -4.69 -8.61
C LEU A 46 -1.72 -4.34 -8.47
N ALA A 47 -2.60 -5.32 -8.64
CA ALA A 47 -4.03 -5.16 -8.43
C ALA A 47 -4.34 -4.72 -6.98
N VAL A 48 -3.69 -5.30 -5.96
CA VAL A 48 -3.85 -4.85 -4.57
C VAL A 48 -3.46 -3.38 -4.41
N LEU A 49 -2.31 -2.98 -4.95
CA LEU A 49 -1.81 -1.61 -4.87
C LEU A 49 -2.80 -0.62 -5.51
N ILE A 50 -3.31 -0.93 -6.71
CA ILE A 50 -4.24 -0.07 -7.44
C ILE A 50 -5.60 0.02 -6.72
N VAL A 51 -6.12 -1.11 -6.26
CA VAL A 51 -7.43 -1.18 -5.61
C VAL A 51 -7.44 -0.46 -4.28
N TRP A 52 -6.46 -0.73 -3.41
CA TRP A 52 -6.44 -0.16 -2.06
C TRP A 52 -6.01 1.30 -2.01
N GLY A 53 -5.29 1.79 -3.03
CA GLY A 53 -4.82 3.18 -3.10
C GLY A 53 -5.65 4.03 -4.05
N PRO A 54 -5.22 4.17 -5.32
CA PRO A 54 -5.86 5.06 -6.27
C PRO A 54 -7.37 4.87 -6.44
N LEU A 55 -7.85 3.62 -6.55
CA LEU A 55 -9.27 3.38 -6.79
C LEU A 55 -10.11 3.64 -5.53
N MET A 56 -9.71 3.11 -4.38
CA MET A 56 -10.47 3.27 -3.14
C MET A 56 -10.47 4.72 -2.64
N ILE A 57 -9.30 5.37 -2.58
CA ILE A 57 -9.18 6.71 -2.02
C ILE A 57 -9.50 7.78 -3.07
N GLY A 58 -8.92 7.68 -4.26
CA GLY A 58 -9.17 8.63 -5.35
C GLY A 58 -10.61 8.54 -5.87
N GLY A 59 -11.11 7.32 -6.07
CA GLY A 59 -12.50 7.10 -6.48
C GLY A 59 -13.50 7.53 -5.40
N GLY A 60 -13.23 7.22 -4.13
CA GLY A 60 -14.05 7.68 -3.01
C GLY A 60 -14.11 9.22 -2.93
N TYR A 61 -12.97 9.89 -3.09
CA TYR A 61 -12.92 11.35 -3.16
C TYR A 61 -13.73 11.90 -4.34
N TYR A 62 -13.58 11.32 -5.53
CA TYR A 62 -14.31 11.76 -6.72
C TYR A 62 -15.82 11.70 -6.53
N VAL A 63 -16.33 10.59 -5.98
CA VAL A 63 -17.76 10.40 -5.71
C VAL A 63 -18.31 11.45 -4.75
N LEU A 64 -17.49 11.94 -3.81
CA LEU A 64 -17.91 12.93 -2.82
C LEU A 64 -17.71 14.38 -3.28
N ALA A 65 -16.64 14.65 -4.02
CA ALA A 65 -16.21 16.00 -4.35
C ALA A 65 -16.50 16.40 -5.81
N HIS A 66 -16.95 15.46 -6.64
CA HIS A 66 -17.29 15.63 -8.06
C HIS A 66 -16.14 16.15 -8.94
N HIS A 67 -14.89 15.98 -8.51
CA HIS A 67 -13.72 16.27 -9.32
C HIS A 67 -12.56 15.34 -8.97
N TRP A 68 -11.73 15.03 -9.96
CA TRP A 68 -10.55 14.18 -9.75
C TRP A 68 -9.38 15.01 -9.23
N ASN A 69 -8.68 14.49 -8.23
CA ASN A 69 -7.51 15.16 -7.66
C ASN A 69 -6.34 14.18 -7.53
N TRP A 70 -5.30 14.40 -8.34
CA TRP A 70 -4.09 13.57 -8.33
C TRP A 70 -3.32 13.63 -7.01
N ASN A 71 -3.38 14.74 -6.27
CA ASN A 71 -2.74 14.83 -4.96
C ASN A 71 -3.40 13.90 -3.94
N VAL A 72 -4.73 13.70 -4.03
CA VAL A 72 -5.46 12.73 -3.20
C VAL A 72 -5.05 11.30 -3.54
N VAL A 73 -4.90 11.00 -4.84
CA VAL A 73 -4.39 9.70 -5.30
C VAL A 73 -2.99 9.45 -4.76
N ILE A 74 -2.08 10.42 -4.91
CA ILE A 74 -0.71 10.33 -4.41
C ILE A 74 -0.70 10.19 -2.88
N ALA A 75 -1.59 10.88 -2.16
CA ALA A 75 -1.73 10.78 -0.71
C ALA A 75 -2.15 9.39 -0.21
N SER A 76 -2.75 8.56 -1.08
CA SER A 76 -3.04 7.15 -0.75
C SER A 76 -1.81 6.24 -0.81
N LEU A 77 -0.82 6.59 -1.65
CA LEU A 77 0.34 5.73 -1.93
C LEU A 77 1.23 5.46 -0.69
N PRO A 78 1.54 6.44 0.18
CA PRO A 78 2.35 6.19 1.37
C PRO A 78 1.86 5.04 2.24
N TYR A 79 0.55 4.93 2.44
CA TYR A 79 -0.04 3.87 3.26
C TYR A 79 -0.10 2.54 2.51
N VAL A 80 -0.56 2.54 1.26
CA VAL A 80 -0.80 1.31 0.50
C VAL A 80 0.48 0.61 0.11
N LEU A 81 1.55 1.34 -0.22
CA LEU A 81 2.86 0.75 -0.45
C LEU A 81 3.36 -0.04 0.76
N GLY A 82 3.11 0.47 1.97
CA GLY A 82 3.42 -0.23 3.21
C GLY A 82 2.67 -1.56 3.32
N VAL A 83 1.36 -1.58 3.04
CA VAL A 83 0.57 -2.83 3.05
C VAL A 83 1.04 -3.80 1.97
N THR A 84 1.32 -3.31 0.75
CA THR A 84 1.81 -4.12 -0.36
C THR A 84 3.15 -4.78 -0.04
N THR A 85 4.04 -4.12 0.72
CA THR A 85 5.31 -4.72 1.15
C THR A 85 5.12 -5.99 1.99
N VAL A 86 4.07 -6.07 2.80
CA VAL A 86 3.78 -7.25 3.64
C VAL A 86 3.37 -8.45 2.77
N ILE A 87 2.53 -8.20 1.76
CA ILE A 87 2.10 -9.22 0.80
C ILE A 87 3.28 -9.70 -0.03
N PHE A 88 4.06 -8.76 -0.57
CA PHE A 88 5.28 -9.07 -1.31
C PHE A 88 6.26 -9.89 -0.47
N GLY A 89 6.52 -9.49 0.78
CA GLY A 89 7.38 -10.22 1.70
C GLY A 89 6.93 -11.67 1.87
N LYS A 90 5.62 -11.90 1.98
CA LYS A 90 5.04 -13.24 2.13
C LYS A 90 5.24 -14.10 0.88
N HIS A 91 5.15 -13.52 -0.31
CA HIS A 91 5.40 -14.24 -1.56
C HIS A 91 6.90 -14.48 -1.79
N ILE A 92 7.78 -13.56 -1.39
CA ILE A 92 9.24 -13.79 -1.40
C ILE A 92 9.59 -14.93 -0.43
N ASP A 93 9.01 -14.95 0.77
CA ASP A 93 9.26 -16.01 1.76
C ASP A 93 8.88 -17.42 1.26
N LYS A 94 7.98 -17.48 0.26
CA LYS A 94 7.48 -18.70 -0.39
C LYS A 94 8.07 -18.93 -1.78
N TYR A 95 9.06 -18.15 -2.21
CA TYR A 95 9.59 -18.15 -3.57
C TYR A 95 9.89 -19.57 -4.11
N LEU A 96 10.62 -20.39 -3.34
CA LEU A 96 10.97 -21.76 -3.76
C LEU A 96 9.73 -22.65 -3.89
N ILE A 97 8.82 -22.60 -2.92
CA ILE A 97 7.59 -23.40 -2.90
C ILE A 97 6.66 -23.01 -4.06
N ASP A 98 6.51 -21.71 -4.30
CA ASP A 98 5.66 -21.21 -5.39
C ASP A 98 6.26 -21.56 -6.76
N LYS A 99 7.59 -21.52 -6.88
CA LYS A 99 8.31 -21.95 -8.09
C LYS A 99 8.13 -23.44 -8.37
N GLU A 100 8.26 -24.30 -7.36
CA GLU A 100 8.03 -25.75 -7.47
C GLU A 100 6.59 -26.07 -7.88
N LYS A 101 5.62 -25.31 -7.33
CA LYS A 101 4.19 -25.46 -7.64
C LYS A 101 3.74 -24.78 -8.93
N LYS A 102 4.67 -24.20 -9.72
CA LYS A 102 4.38 -23.44 -10.96
C LYS A 102 3.37 -22.30 -10.75
N ILE A 103 3.43 -21.65 -9.58
CA ILE A 103 2.63 -20.48 -9.26
C ILE A 103 3.44 -19.24 -9.68
N HIS A 104 2.95 -18.51 -10.67
CA HIS A 104 3.63 -17.33 -11.22
C HIS A 104 3.26 -16.07 -10.41
N THR A 105 3.67 -16.03 -9.14
CA THR A 105 3.60 -14.77 -8.36
C THR A 105 4.61 -13.76 -8.90
N LEU A 106 4.42 -12.47 -8.63
CA LEU A 106 5.32 -11.45 -9.14
C LEU A 106 6.78 -11.68 -8.70
N PRO A 107 7.08 -12.07 -7.43
CA PRO A 107 8.43 -12.45 -7.03
C PRO A 107 9.02 -13.63 -7.80
N VAL A 108 8.21 -14.61 -8.21
CA VAL A 108 8.67 -15.74 -9.03
C VAL A 108 9.07 -15.27 -10.42
N VAL A 109 8.28 -14.38 -11.03
CA VAL A 109 8.50 -13.87 -12.39
C VAL A 109 9.72 -12.93 -12.47
N ILE A 110 9.85 -11.97 -11.54
CA ILE A 110 10.97 -11.01 -11.55
C ILE A 110 12.24 -11.54 -10.86
N GLY A 111 12.12 -12.65 -10.14
CA GLY A 111 13.18 -13.25 -9.35
C GLY A 111 13.30 -12.68 -7.93
N GLU A 112 13.78 -13.51 -7.01
CA GLU A 112 13.87 -13.19 -5.57
C GLU A 112 14.65 -11.89 -5.30
N LYS A 113 15.79 -11.70 -5.98
CA LYS A 113 16.64 -10.50 -5.81
C LYS A 113 15.87 -9.23 -6.17
N ALA A 114 15.27 -9.18 -7.37
CA ALA A 114 14.50 -8.02 -7.80
C ALA A 114 13.30 -7.77 -6.89
N ALA A 115 12.61 -8.83 -6.45
CA ALA A 115 11.50 -8.72 -5.52
C ALA A 115 11.91 -8.08 -4.18
N ARG A 116 13.06 -8.46 -3.61
CA ARG A 116 13.60 -7.84 -2.39
C ARG A 116 13.91 -6.35 -2.59
N TYR A 117 14.50 -5.96 -3.73
CA TYR A 117 14.71 -4.55 -4.05
C TYR A 117 13.40 -3.78 -4.27
N SER A 118 12.38 -4.40 -4.87
CA SER A 118 11.05 -3.80 -4.99
C SER A 118 10.43 -3.52 -3.62
N VAL A 119 10.56 -4.44 -2.66
CA VAL A 119 10.12 -4.21 -1.28
C VAL A 119 10.84 -3.00 -0.67
N LEU A 120 12.16 -2.92 -0.83
CA LEU A 120 12.94 -1.77 -0.34
C LEU A 120 12.48 -0.45 -0.98
N ALA A 121 12.27 -0.43 -2.30
CA ALA A 121 11.76 0.74 -3.00
C ALA A 121 10.38 1.15 -2.45
N MET A 122 9.47 0.20 -2.26
CA MET A 122 8.15 0.45 -1.68
C MET A 122 8.19 0.90 -0.21
N MET A 123 9.25 0.57 0.54
CA MET A 123 9.45 1.11 1.90
C MET A 123 9.98 2.55 1.89
N ILE A 124 10.69 2.95 0.84
CA ILE A 124 11.36 4.26 0.73
C ILE A 124 10.47 5.29 0.04
N LEU A 125 9.76 4.90 -1.02
CA LEU A 125 8.86 5.79 -1.79
C LEU A 125 7.82 6.56 -0.95
N PRO A 126 7.21 5.98 0.11
CA PRO A 126 6.28 6.69 0.98
C PRO A 126 6.83 8.00 1.55
N TYR A 127 8.13 8.05 1.88
CA TYR A 127 8.78 9.25 2.37
C TYR A 127 8.85 10.33 1.30
N PHE A 128 9.16 9.95 0.06
CA PHE A 128 9.19 10.88 -1.07
C PHE A 128 7.82 11.43 -1.43
N PHE A 129 6.78 10.57 -1.46
CA PHE A 129 5.42 11.02 -1.68
C PHE A 129 4.93 11.96 -0.58
N THR A 130 5.25 11.65 0.68
CA THR A 130 4.90 12.52 1.81
C THR A 130 5.62 13.87 1.70
N ALA A 131 6.92 13.87 1.41
CA ALA A 131 7.70 15.09 1.22
C ALA A 131 7.20 15.94 0.05
N TYR A 132 6.86 15.30 -1.07
CA TYR A 132 6.24 15.96 -2.22
C TYR A 132 4.92 16.66 -1.83
N LEU A 133 4.03 15.96 -1.11
CA LEU A 133 2.75 16.52 -0.69
C LEU A 133 2.90 17.67 0.32
N ILE A 134 3.95 17.65 1.15
CA ILE A 134 4.31 18.80 2.00
C ILE A 134 4.78 19.98 1.15
N ALA A 135 5.65 19.73 0.17
CA ALA A 135 6.25 20.77 -0.68
C ALA A 135 5.21 21.52 -1.52
N VAL A 136 4.21 20.81 -2.05
CA VAL A 136 3.09 21.42 -2.78
C VAL A 136 1.97 21.95 -1.86
N LYS A 137 2.22 22.00 -0.54
CA LYS A 137 1.30 22.45 0.52
C LYS A 137 -0.01 21.66 0.64
N PHE A 138 -0.11 20.48 -0.01
CA PHE A 138 -1.24 19.57 0.17
C PHE A 138 -1.29 19.05 1.61
N PHE A 139 -0.12 18.70 2.17
CA PHE A 139 0.07 18.49 3.60
C PHE A 139 0.82 19.65 4.24
N THR A 140 0.64 19.83 5.54
CA THR A 140 1.46 20.72 6.35
C THR A 140 2.75 20.01 6.81
N PRO A 141 3.74 20.74 7.34
CA PRO A 141 5.01 20.16 7.78
C PRO A 141 4.86 19.14 8.91
N ILE A 142 3.72 19.08 9.60
CA ILE A 142 3.47 18.08 10.65
C ILE A 142 3.58 16.65 10.12
N MET A 143 3.29 16.43 8.83
CA MET A 143 3.43 15.14 8.18
C MET A 143 4.88 14.64 8.13
N ALA A 144 5.88 15.49 8.38
CA ALA A 144 7.27 15.07 8.57
C ALA A 144 7.47 14.14 9.79
N ILE A 145 6.45 13.98 10.66
CA ILE A 145 6.44 12.98 11.73
C ILE A 145 6.74 11.56 11.23
N VAL A 146 6.44 11.25 9.95
CA VAL A 146 6.77 9.94 9.35
C VAL A 146 8.27 9.64 9.34
N LEU A 147 9.14 10.66 9.41
CA LEU A 147 10.60 10.49 9.48
C LEU A 147 11.02 9.73 10.76
N PHE A 148 10.20 9.72 11.81
CA PHE A 148 10.43 8.89 12.99
C PHE A 148 10.29 7.38 12.74
N ALA A 149 9.86 6.96 11.54
CA ALA A 149 9.91 5.55 11.11
C ALA A 149 11.28 5.15 10.49
N ILE A 150 12.16 6.11 10.17
CA ILE A 150 13.48 5.84 9.56
C ILE A 150 14.33 4.87 10.39
N PRO A 151 14.39 4.95 11.74
CA PRO A 151 15.16 4.00 12.53
C PRO A 151 14.71 2.54 12.29
N THR A 152 13.40 2.30 12.22
CA THR A 152 12.85 0.96 11.94
C THR A 152 13.25 0.47 10.54
N LEU A 153 13.19 1.35 9.53
CA LEU A 153 13.66 1.03 8.19
C LEU A 153 15.16 0.69 8.17
N ARG A 154 15.99 1.46 8.87
CA ARG A 154 17.45 1.21 8.98
C ARG A 154 17.77 -0.14 9.63
N THR A 155 17.00 -0.56 10.64
CA THR A 155 17.16 -1.87 11.28
C THR A 155 16.84 -3.01 10.31
N ILE A 156 15.81 -2.86 9.47
CA ILE A 156 15.34 -3.92 8.58
C ILE A 156 16.13 -3.97 7.25
N TYR A 157 16.64 -2.82 6.79
CA TYR A 157 17.33 -2.66 5.51
C TYR A 157 18.42 -3.73 5.25
N PRO A 158 19.36 -4.02 6.17
CA PRO A 158 20.41 -5.00 5.93
C PRO A 158 19.88 -6.43 5.74
N ALA A 159 18.77 -6.77 6.40
CA ALA A 159 18.14 -8.07 6.28
C ALA A 159 17.49 -8.26 4.90
N ILE A 160 16.84 -7.23 4.36
CA ILE A 160 16.24 -7.29 3.02
C ILE A 160 17.30 -7.39 1.91
N LEU A 161 18.52 -6.89 2.14
CA LEU A 161 19.62 -7.02 1.17
C LEU A 161 20.17 -8.43 1.03
N LYS A 162 19.89 -9.33 1.98
CA LYS A 162 20.35 -10.73 1.93
C LYS A 162 19.20 -11.67 1.54
N PRO A 163 19.48 -12.82 0.90
CA PRO A 163 18.48 -13.87 0.71
C PRO A 163 17.91 -14.36 2.03
N LYS A 164 16.73 -14.99 1.99
CA LYS A 164 16.14 -15.61 3.18
C LYS A 164 17.14 -16.62 3.79
N PRO A 165 17.41 -16.57 5.10
CA PRO A 165 18.24 -17.56 5.77
C PRO A 165 17.73 -18.99 5.56
N ALA A 166 18.62 -19.98 5.48
CA ALA A 166 18.24 -21.39 5.31
C ALA A 166 17.51 -21.97 6.53
N GLY A 167 17.77 -21.42 7.72
CA GLY A 167 17.11 -21.79 8.98
C GLY A 167 16.70 -20.56 9.78
N ARG A 168 15.89 -20.77 10.82
CA ARG A 168 15.42 -19.71 11.71
C ARG A 168 16.60 -19.06 12.44
N PRO A 169 16.79 -17.73 12.36
CA PRO A 169 17.74 -17.04 13.22
C PRO A 169 17.37 -17.19 14.70
N ALA A 170 18.36 -17.28 15.58
CA ALA A 170 18.14 -17.59 17.01
C ALA A 170 17.20 -16.58 17.71
N ASP A 171 17.36 -15.31 17.36
CA ASP A 171 16.61 -14.15 17.86
C ASP A 171 15.29 -13.89 17.11
N PHE A 172 14.97 -14.68 16.09
CA PHE A 172 13.77 -14.48 15.27
C PHE A 172 12.56 -15.25 15.85
N PRO A 173 11.40 -14.61 16.04
CA PRO A 173 10.21 -15.26 16.58
C PRO A 173 9.79 -16.50 15.78
N ASP A 174 9.34 -17.54 16.48
CA ASP A 174 8.77 -18.75 15.87
C ASP A 174 7.23 -18.70 15.90
N GLY A 175 6.57 -19.33 14.92
CA GLY A 175 5.11 -19.43 14.87
C GLY A 175 4.38 -18.25 14.19
N GLN A 176 3.18 -17.90 14.67
CA GLN A 176 2.26 -17.01 13.95
C GLN A 176 2.82 -15.59 13.79
N GLY A 177 3.18 -15.25 12.55
CA GLY A 177 3.80 -13.96 12.21
C GLY A 177 5.32 -13.95 12.39
N GLY A 178 5.95 -15.09 12.65
CA GLY A 178 7.39 -15.32 12.63
C GLY A 178 7.76 -16.38 11.59
N TRP A 179 8.79 -17.18 11.86
CA TRP A 179 9.24 -18.25 10.98
C TRP A 179 8.09 -19.22 10.63
N PRO A 180 7.95 -19.69 9.38
CA PRO A 180 8.88 -19.59 8.24
C PRO A 180 8.79 -18.30 7.42
N LEU A 181 7.98 -17.31 7.84
CA LEU A 181 7.96 -16.00 7.20
C LEU A 181 9.11 -15.16 7.76
N TYR A 182 9.92 -14.56 6.90
CA TYR A 182 11.09 -13.78 7.30
C TYR A 182 10.94 -12.32 6.84
N PHE A 183 10.62 -12.11 5.57
CA PHE A 183 10.44 -10.76 5.02
C PHE A 183 9.07 -10.17 5.36
N ALA A 184 8.00 -10.95 5.39
CA ALA A 184 6.66 -10.43 5.72
C ALA A 184 6.57 -9.80 7.12
N PRO A 185 7.08 -10.42 8.20
CA PRO A 185 7.05 -9.83 9.53
C PRO A 185 7.87 -8.54 9.63
N MET A 186 9.05 -8.51 8.99
CA MET A 186 9.87 -7.30 8.92
C MET A 186 9.14 -6.18 8.16
N ALA A 187 8.55 -6.50 7.02
CA ALA A 187 7.74 -5.56 6.26
C ALA A 187 6.55 -5.03 7.08
N PHE A 188 5.91 -5.90 7.86
CA PHE A 188 4.83 -5.52 8.76
C PHE A 188 5.31 -4.58 9.87
N LEU A 189 6.47 -4.81 10.47
CA LEU A 189 7.05 -3.91 11.47
C LEU A 189 7.29 -2.50 10.92
N ASN A 190 7.90 -2.40 9.73
CA ASN A 190 8.10 -1.12 9.06
C ASN A 190 6.77 -0.45 8.71
N ASN A 191 5.84 -1.18 8.09
CA ASN A 191 4.52 -0.69 7.72
C ASN A 191 3.73 -0.19 8.95
N ARG A 192 3.75 -0.95 10.05
CA ARG A 192 3.07 -0.56 11.29
C ARG A 192 3.64 0.74 11.84
N LYS A 193 4.97 0.89 11.86
CA LYS A 193 5.60 2.11 12.38
C LYS A 193 5.34 3.31 11.47
N PHE A 194 5.58 3.19 10.17
CA PHE A 194 5.34 4.26 9.21
C PHE A 194 3.85 4.62 9.13
N GLY A 195 2.98 3.63 8.93
CA GLY A 195 1.54 3.80 8.75
C GLY A 195 0.85 4.39 9.98
N SER A 196 1.25 4.01 11.20
CA SER A 196 0.71 4.63 12.42
C SER A 196 1.11 6.10 12.56
N LEU A 197 2.37 6.43 12.26
CA LEU A 197 2.84 7.82 12.26
C LEU A 197 2.18 8.65 11.15
N PHE A 198 1.99 8.06 9.96
CA PHE A 198 1.31 8.71 8.84
C PHE A 198 -0.15 9.02 9.20
N MET A 199 -0.88 8.05 9.78
CA MET A 199 -2.27 8.25 10.20
C MET A 199 -2.38 9.29 11.32
N LEU A 200 -1.51 9.21 12.34
CA LEU A 200 -1.46 10.22 13.40
C LEU A 200 -1.16 11.61 12.83
N GLY A 201 -0.15 11.71 11.96
CA GLY A 201 0.21 12.95 11.27
C GLY A 201 -0.97 13.52 10.48
N LEU A 202 -1.70 12.68 9.75
CA LEU A 202 -2.83 13.10 8.93
C LEU A 202 -3.99 13.64 9.79
N LEU A 203 -4.29 12.98 10.91
CA LEU A 203 -5.30 13.47 11.86
C LEU A 203 -4.91 14.83 12.43
N VAL A 204 -3.64 14.99 12.85
CA VAL A 204 -3.14 16.26 13.37
C VAL A 204 -3.12 17.33 12.27
N ASP A 205 -2.76 16.99 11.04
CA ASP A 205 -2.78 17.90 9.87
C ASP A 205 -4.17 18.48 9.65
N VAL A 206 -5.20 17.63 9.65
CA VAL A 206 -6.60 18.05 9.48
C VAL A 206 -7.04 18.93 10.65
N ILE A 207 -6.78 18.54 11.89
CA ILE A 207 -7.14 19.33 13.09
C ILE A 207 -6.44 20.70 13.06
N LEU A 208 -5.16 20.73 12.72
CA LEU A 208 -4.36 21.96 12.65
C LEU A 208 -4.92 22.94 11.61
N ARG A 209 -5.35 22.44 10.45
CA ARG A 209 -5.97 23.27 9.40
C ARG A 209 -7.34 23.81 9.79
N LEU A 210 -8.08 23.10 10.65
CA LEU A 210 -9.37 23.56 11.17
C LEU A 210 -9.19 24.64 12.26
N ILE A 211 -8.21 24.48 13.15
CA ILE A 211 -7.96 25.41 14.27
C ILE A 211 -7.15 26.63 13.84
N LEU A 212 -6.17 26.46 12.96
CA LEU A 212 -5.26 27.50 12.46
C LEU A 212 -5.31 27.56 10.92
N PRO A 213 -6.37 28.11 10.31
CA PRO A 213 -6.56 28.05 8.86
C PRO A 213 -5.46 28.71 8.04
N THR A 214 -4.74 29.68 8.61
CA THR A 214 -3.64 30.40 7.96
C THR A 214 -2.30 29.68 8.04
N PHE A 215 -2.20 28.61 8.84
CA PHE A 215 -0.97 27.84 8.95
C PHE A 215 -0.65 27.11 7.65
N TRP A 216 0.56 27.33 7.13
CA TRP A 216 1.07 26.66 5.93
C TRP A 216 0.18 26.83 4.67
N ARG A 217 -0.36 28.04 4.47
CA ARG A 217 -0.97 28.49 3.20
C ARG A 217 0.07 29.08 2.25
#